data_AF-A0A1G9HTL5-F1
#
_entry.id   AF-A0A1G9HTL5-F1
#
_cell.length_a   1.000
_cell.length_b   1.000
_cell.length_c   1.000
_cell.angle_alpha   90.00
_cell.angle_beta   90.00
_cell.angle_gamma   90.00
#
_symmetry.space_group_name_H-M   'P 1'
#
loop_
_entity.id
_entity.type
_entity.pdbx_description
1 polymer ?
#
loop_
_entity_poly.entity_id
_entity_poly.type
_entity_poly.pdbx_seq_one_letter_code
_entity_poly.pdbx_strand_id
1 'polypeptide(L)'
;MFLPYTGSSDNCYASSLSMALGPDSPGAGAVDVLTGSPFGMQLHSGETPFFDPAGWDCEIGLDAVIAALGWTCVREAAGSEEEAAERLRSASPAEPLLVGPVEMGLLTHVRGRGAAWGADHYVVVIGVEKSAAERGAAGGDLVRFHDPKGYPFASLPLAQFLTAWRTDSLVYGESFNSRRAFERTAEVTATQAVRSQLEAFAQWLRGGHGHPVEAGNLANAEAAEGLAAMWEAGLSEKTYQDLAFMVPAGARRLSDAGACLAAAGVDEASAIAARQARLVGGLQYDLAAGRAAEAAGALRALGPTYLELAVALERA
;
A
#
# COMPACT_ATOMS: atom_id res chain seq x y z
N MET A 1 -17.22 -13.20 -16.86
CA MET A 1 -17.55 -13.37 -15.44
C MET A 1 -16.26 -13.21 -14.64
N PHE A 2 -16.21 -12.18 -13.80
CA PHE A 2 -15.07 -11.90 -12.92
C PHE A 2 -15.32 -12.57 -11.56
N LEU A 3 -14.34 -13.29 -11.02
CA LEU A 3 -14.41 -13.88 -9.68
C LEU A 3 -13.53 -13.03 -8.76
N PRO A 4 -14.09 -12.19 -7.88
CA PRO A 4 -13.32 -11.43 -6.92
C PRO A 4 -12.49 -12.37 -6.03
N TYR A 5 -11.22 -12.02 -5.82
CA TYR A 5 -10.37 -12.75 -4.88
C TYR A 5 -10.73 -12.36 -3.45
N THR A 6 -10.80 -13.33 -2.54
CA THR A 6 -10.94 -13.10 -1.10
C THR A 6 -9.84 -13.88 -0.39
N GLY A 7 -9.01 -13.19 0.39
CA GLY A 7 -7.87 -13.78 1.07
C GLY A 7 -6.92 -12.71 1.60
N SER A 8 -5.71 -13.14 1.95
CA SER A 8 -4.66 -12.24 2.45
C SER A 8 -4.31 -11.16 1.42
N SER A 9 -3.97 -9.97 1.91
CA SER A 9 -3.40 -8.88 1.11
C SER A 9 -2.27 -8.24 1.88
N ASP A 10 -1.20 -7.90 1.18
CA ASP A 10 -0.05 -7.21 1.76
C ASP A 10 -0.23 -5.67 1.79
N ASN A 11 -1.46 -5.17 1.66
CA ASN A 11 -1.79 -3.74 1.68
C ASN A 11 -1.94 -3.23 3.13
N CYS A 12 -0.81 -2.94 3.77
CA CYS A 12 -0.77 -2.55 5.17
C CYS A 12 -1.48 -1.21 5.45
N TYR A 13 -1.27 -0.17 4.65
CA TYR A 13 -1.93 1.13 4.83
C TYR A 13 -3.45 1.02 4.65
N ALA A 14 -3.92 0.29 3.64
CA ALA A 14 -5.33 0.16 3.36
C ALA A 14 -6.07 -0.66 4.42
N SER A 15 -5.42 -1.73 4.90
CA SER A 15 -5.94 -2.53 6.01
C SER A 15 -5.95 -1.73 7.32
N SER A 16 -4.90 -0.95 7.58
CA SER A 16 -4.83 -0.08 8.75
C SER A 16 -5.87 1.03 8.71
N LEU A 17 -6.07 1.70 7.57
CA LEU A 17 -7.13 2.69 7.42
C LEU A 17 -8.50 2.05 7.57
N SER A 18 -8.72 0.87 6.97
CA SER A 18 -9.97 0.13 7.14
C SER A 18 -10.25 -0.22 8.61
N MET A 19 -9.22 -0.54 9.40
CA MET A 19 -9.38 -0.77 10.84
C MET A 19 -9.68 0.53 11.59
N ALA A 20 -9.00 1.63 11.24
CA ALA A 20 -9.18 2.93 11.88
C ALA A 20 -10.56 3.55 11.61
N LEU A 21 -11.13 3.35 10.41
CA LEU A 21 -12.50 3.75 10.06
C LEU A 21 -13.57 2.83 10.67
N GLY A 22 -13.18 1.66 11.19
CA GLY A 22 -14.07 0.74 11.88
C GLY A 22 -15.17 0.15 10.98
N PRO A 23 -16.38 -0.12 11.53
CA PRO A 23 -17.48 -0.76 10.81
C PRO A 23 -17.96 -0.02 9.55
N ASP A 24 -17.69 1.28 9.44
CA ASP A 24 -18.09 2.11 8.31
C ASP A 24 -17.09 2.08 7.15
N SER A 25 -16.00 1.32 7.30
CA SER A 25 -15.01 1.11 6.25
C SER A 25 -15.61 0.36 5.05
N PRO A 26 -15.28 0.75 3.81
CA PRO A 26 -15.64 -0.02 2.63
C PRO A 26 -14.79 -1.31 2.46
N GLY A 27 -13.86 -1.57 3.38
CA GLY A 27 -12.92 -2.68 3.35
C GLY A 27 -11.61 -2.33 2.64
N ALA A 28 -10.54 -3.04 3.01
CA ALA A 28 -9.18 -2.74 2.56
C ALA A 28 -9.00 -2.73 1.04
N GLY A 29 -9.69 -3.62 0.31
CA GLY A 29 -9.59 -3.66 -1.17
C GLY A 29 -10.16 -2.40 -1.82
N ALA A 30 -11.31 -1.91 -1.37
CA ALA A 30 -11.89 -0.67 -1.89
C ALA A 30 -11.06 0.55 -1.48
N VAL A 31 -10.55 0.58 -0.24
CA VAL A 31 -9.62 1.62 0.22
C VAL A 31 -8.40 1.69 -0.70
N ASP A 32 -7.79 0.54 -0.99
CA ASP A 32 -6.60 0.46 -1.82
C ASP A 32 -6.83 0.88 -3.27
N VAL A 33 -7.98 0.53 -3.86
CA VAL A 33 -8.35 1.02 -5.20
C VAL A 33 -8.47 2.54 -5.21
N LEU A 34 -9.10 3.12 -4.20
CA LEU A 34 -9.34 4.55 -4.10
C LEU A 34 -8.07 5.37 -3.81
N THR A 35 -6.97 4.74 -3.39
CA THR A 35 -5.68 5.45 -3.28
C THR A 35 -5.03 5.72 -4.64
N GLY A 36 -5.52 5.09 -5.71
CA GLY A 36 -4.90 5.15 -7.03
C GLY A 36 -3.81 4.09 -7.27
N SER A 37 -3.44 3.31 -6.25
CA SER A 37 -2.32 2.34 -6.32
C SER A 37 -2.44 1.33 -7.47
N PRO A 38 -3.62 0.81 -7.89
CA PRO A 38 -3.67 -0.19 -8.97
C PRO A 38 -3.48 0.40 -10.37
N PHE A 39 -3.51 1.73 -10.53
CA PHE A 39 -3.61 2.40 -11.81
C PHE A 39 -2.24 2.79 -12.38
N GLY A 40 -1.32 1.83 -12.39
CA GLY A 40 -0.04 1.96 -13.05
C GLY A 40 0.97 0.90 -12.63
N MET A 41 2.18 1.08 -13.14
CA MET A 41 3.39 0.37 -12.73
C MET A 41 4.58 1.31 -12.87
N GLN A 42 5.58 1.12 -12.02
CA GLN A 42 6.85 1.82 -12.15
C GLN A 42 8.04 0.89 -11.98
N LEU A 43 9.13 1.26 -12.64
CA LEU A 43 10.45 0.71 -12.36
C LEU A 43 11.28 1.84 -11.77
N HIS A 44 11.31 1.88 -10.44
CA HIS A 44 11.95 2.94 -9.68
C HIS A 44 13.46 2.90 -9.88
N SER A 45 14.05 4.04 -10.21
CA SER A 45 15.45 4.20 -10.64
C SER A 45 15.87 3.21 -11.74
N GLY A 46 14.92 2.72 -12.54
CA GLY A 46 15.17 1.74 -13.60
C GLY A 46 15.48 0.32 -13.09
N GLU A 47 15.35 0.04 -11.79
CA GLU A 47 15.72 -1.26 -11.22
C GLU A 47 14.66 -1.89 -10.31
N THR A 48 13.97 -1.11 -9.47
CA THR A 48 13.07 -1.68 -8.45
C THR A 48 11.62 -1.69 -8.95
N PRO A 49 11.00 -2.86 -9.17
CA PRO A 49 9.67 -2.93 -9.75
C PRO A 49 8.59 -2.69 -8.68
N PHE A 50 7.62 -1.85 -9.01
CA PHE A 50 6.40 -1.64 -8.22
C PHE A 50 5.17 -1.70 -9.13
N PHE A 51 4.12 -2.36 -8.67
CA PHE A 51 2.82 -2.38 -9.35
C PHE A 51 1.91 -1.28 -8.80
N ASP A 52 2.42 -0.06 -8.88
CA ASP A 52 1.75 1.21 -8.61
C ASP A 52 2.30 2.30 -9.55
N PRO A 53 1.55 3.39 -9.79
CA PRO A 53 1.96 4.39 -10.78
C PRO A 53 3.20 5.17 -10.35
N ALA A 54 3.99 5.62 -11.32
CA ALA A 54 5.17 6.43 -11.05
C ALA A 54 4.81 7.72 -10.29
N GLY A 55 5.59 8.05 -9.25
CA GLY A 55 5.35 9.23 -8.40
C GLY A 55 4.21 9.06 -7.39
N TRP A 56 3.66 7.85 -7.25
CA TRP A 56 2.74 7.49 -6.18
C TRP A 56 3.49 7.01 -4.95
N ASP A 57 2.96 7.35 -3.78
CA ASP A 57 3.30 6.74 -2.50
C ASP A 57 2.04 6.57 -1.63
N CYS A 58 2.17 5.82 -0.54
CA CYS A 58 1.04 5.54 0.34
C CYS A 58 0.45 6.80 0.99
N GLU A 59 1.23 7.86 1.21
CA GLU A 59 0.77 9.09 1.85
C GLU A 59 -0.12 9.91 0.92
N ILE A 60 0.29 10.06 -0.35
CA ILE A 60 -0.56 10.62 -1.41
C ILE A 60 -1.86 9.82 -1.50
N GLY A 61 -1.74 8.49 -1.49
CA GLY A 61 -2.86 7.58 -1.57
C GLY A 61 -3.86 7.71 -0.41
N LEU A 62 -3.36 7.78 0.83
CA LEU A 62 -4.17 7.90 2.04
C LEU A 62 -4.96 9.21 2.07
N ASP A 63 -4.34 10.33 1.70
CA ASP A 63 -5.02 11.62 1.69
C ASP A 63 -6.15 11.65 0.63
N ALA A 64 -5.90 11.06 -0.55
CA ALA A 64 -6.89 10.96 -1.61
C ALA A 64 -8.10 10.11 -1.20
N VAL A 65 -7.89 8.91 -0.63
CA VAL A 65 -9.00 8.01 -0.27
C VAL A 65 -9.85 8.55 0.88
N ILE A 66 -9.24 9.18 1.89
CA ILE A 66 -9.97 9.78 3.03
C ILE A 66 -10.95 10.83 2.49
N ALA A 67 -10.47 11.73 1.64
CA ALA A 67 -11.31 12.75 1.02
C ALA A 67 -12.39 12.13 0.10
N ALA A 68 -12.03 11.17 -0.75
CA ALA A 68 -12.95 10.53 -1.69
C ALA A 68 -14.10 9.77 -0.99
N LEU A 69 -13.84 9.21 0.19
CA LEU A 69 -14.85 8.51 1.00
C LEU A 69 -15.71 9.44 1.87
N GLY A 70 -15.50 10.76 1.80
CA GLY A 70 -16.25 11.72 2.61
C GLY A 70 -15.84 11.71 4.08
N TRP A 71 -14.54 11.51 4.35
CA TRP A 71 -13.96 11.60 5.67
C TRP A 71 -12.98 12.77 5.77
N THR A 72 -12.72 13.20 6.99
CA THR A 72 -11.59 14.04 7.35
C THR A 72 -10.81 13.38 8.48
N CYS A 73 -9.57 13.80 8.70
CA CYS A 73 -8.77 13.35 9.83
C CYS A 73 -7.78 14.46 10.23
N VAL A 74 -7.22 14.30 11.42
CA VAL A 74 -6.05 15.08 11.85
C VAL A 74 -4.80 14.29 11.46
N ARG A 75 -3.99 14.85 10.54
CA ARG A 75 -2.66 14.36 10.18
C ARG A 75 -1.62 15.08 11.03
N GLU A 76 -0.79 14.31 11.72
CA GLU A 76 0.32 14.82 12.55
C GLU A 76 1.61 14.11 12.11
N ALA A 77 2.67 14.86 11.85
CA ALA A 77 3.97 14.36 11.43
C ALA A 77 5.10 15.23 12.03
N ALA A 78 6.33 14.73 11.96
CA ALA A 78 7.51 15.32 12.59
C ALA A 78 7.33 15.52 14.11
N GLY A 79 8.11 16.43 14.69
CA GLY A 79 8.12 16.71 16.13
C GLY A 79 9.17 15.92 16.90
N SER A 80 9.21 16.13 18.22
CA SER A 80 10.14 15.42 19.10
C SER A 80 9.65 14.00 19.44
N GLU A 81 10.56 13.16 19.94
CA GLU A 81 10.19 11.83 20.45
C GLU A 81 9.20 11.91 21.61
N GLU A 82 9.28 12.95 22.45
CA GLU A 82 8.34 13.20 23.54
C GLU A 82 6.93 13.49 23.01
N GLU A 83 6.80 14.38 22.01
CA GLU A 83 5.51 14.68 21.37
C GLU A 83 4.92 13.45 20.67
N ALA A 84 5.75 12.64 20.02
CA ALA A 84 5.32 11.37 19.43
C ALA A 84 4.87 10.36 20.49
N ALA A 85 5.57 10.28 21.62
CA ALA A 85 5.20 9.42 22.74
C ALA A 85 3.87 9.85 23.38
N GLU A 86 3.62 11.15 23.52
CA GLU A 86 2.33 11.67 23.99
C GLU A 86 1.19 11.32 23.04
N ARG A 87 1.41 11.40 21.72
CA ARG A 87 0.45 10.95 20.71
C ARG A 87 0.14 9.45 20.83
N LEU A 88 1.15 8.61 21.05
CA LEU A 88 0.90 7.17 21.28
C LEU A 88 0.08 6.92 22.55
N ARG A 89 0.34 7.67 23.62
CA ARG A 89 -0.37 7.52 24.90
C ARG A 89 -1.81 8.01 24.86
N SER A 90 -2.16 8.91 23.93
CA SER A 90 -3.54 9.38 23.78
C SER A 90 -4.42 8.41 22.99
N ALA A 91 -3.82 7.47 22.24
CA ALA A 91 -4.57 6.47 21.49
C ALA A 91 -5.37 5.53 22.40
N SER A 92 -6.55 5.12 21.95
CA SER A 92 -7.41 4.15 22.62
C SER A 92 -8.15 3.29 21.59
N PRO A 93 -8.83 2.20 21.98
CA PRO A 93 -9.67 1.45 21.05
C PRO A 93 -10.82 2.27 20.44
N ALA A 94 -11.30 3.31 21.14
CA ALA A 94 -12.36 4.19 20.64
C ALA A 94 -11.81 5.33 19.76
N GLU A 95 -10.55 5.71 19.98
CA GLU A 95 -9.83 6.74 19.22
C GLU A 95 -8.47 6.18 18.80
N PRO A 96 -8.46 5.23 17.84
CA PRO A 96 -7.22 4.60 17.41
C PRO A 96 -6.36 5.59 16.62
N LEU A 97 -5.04 5.36 16.66
CA LEU A 97 -4.06 6.12 15.90
C LEU A 97 -3.57 5.25 14.74
N LEU A 98 -3.86 5.67 13.51
CA LEU A 98 -3.22 5.09 12.32
C LEU A 98 -1.79 5.62 12.25
N VAL A 99 -0.82 4.71 12.29
CA VAL A 99 0.60 5.04 12.38
C VAL A 99 1.33 4.49 11.17
N GLY A 100 2.10 5.35 10.50
CA GLY A 100 3.02 4.96 9.46
C GLY A 100 3.44 6.14 8.57
N PRO A 101 4.45 5.94 7.70
CA PRO A 101 5.17 4.68 7.57
C PRO A 101 6.12 4.43 8.76
N VAL A 102 6.21 3.17 9.21
CA VAL A 102 7.22 2.67 10.15
C VAL A 102 8.19 1.74 9.42
N GLU A 103 9.44 1.68 9.84
CA GLU A 103 10.43 0.73 9.32
C GLU A 103 10.07 -0.70 9.76
N MET A 104 9.61 -1.50 8.80
CA MET A 104 9.11 -2.85 9.00
C MET A 104 10.16 -3.75 9.67
N GLY A 105 11.43 -3.61 9.28
CA GLY A 105 12.55 -4.41 9.79
C GLY A 105 12.86 -4.20 11.28
N LEU A 106 12.36 -3.10 11.86
CA LEU A 106 12.55 -2.77 13.28
C LEU A 106 11.38 -3.22 14.18
N LEU A 107 10.32 -3.81 13.61
CA LEU A 107 9.18 -4.31 14.36
C LEU A 107 9.47 -5.68 15.01
N THR A 108 10.08 -5.67 16.20
CA THR A 108 10.61 -6.86 16.88
C THR A 108 9.59 -7.84 17.46
N HIS A 109 8.28 -7.57 17.34
CA HIS A 109 7.23 -8.54 17.65
C HIS A 109 7.21 -9.70 16.65
N VAL A 110 7.80 -9.51 15.47
CA VAL A 110 8.02 -10.55 14.46
C VAL A 110 9.42 -11.14 14.62
N ARG A 111 9.50 -12.48 14.69
CA ARG A 111 10.78 -13.19 14.81
C ARG A 111 11.68 -12.89 13.61
N GLY A 112 12.97 -12.65 13.88
CA GLY A 112 13.99 -12.40 12.84
C GLY A 112 14.12 -10.93 12.42
N ARG A 113 13.36 -10.04 13.05
CA ARG A 113 13.48 -8.58 12.90
C ARG A 113 14.39 -7.97 13.97
N GLY A 114 14.80 -6.72 13.76
CA GLY A 114 15.72 -5.98 14.65
C GLY A 114 16.74 -5.10 13.92
N ALA A 115 16.66 -4.99 12.59
CA ALA A 115 17.50 -4.12 11.77
C ALA A 115 16.65 -3.51 10.65
N ALA A 116 16.95 -2.28 10.25
CA ALA A 116 16.24 -1.61 9.17
C ALA A 116 16.41 -2.36 7.84
N TRP A 117 15.32 -2.49 7.09
CA TRP A 117 15.29 -3.13 5.77
C TRP A 117 15.02 -2.13 4.64
N GLY A 118 14.64 -0.89 4.96
CA GLY A 118 14.14 0.07 3.98
C GLY A 118 12.75 -0.29 3.45
N ALA A 119 11.98 -1.06 4.23
CA ALA A 119 10.63 -1.47 3.89
C ALA A 119 9.65 -0.80 4.85
N ASP A 120 8.68 -0.08 4.31
CA ASP A 120 7.67 0.61 5.10
C ASP A 120 6.57 -0.35 5.59
N HIS A 121 5.84 0.10 6.61
CA HIS A 121 4.65 -0.58 7.10
C HIS A 121 3.70 0.41 7.79
N TYR A 122 2.43 0.04 7.90
CA TYR A 122 1.42 0.82 8.61
C TYR A 122 0.72 -0.07 9.62
N VAL A 123 0.45 0.46 10.80
CA VAL A 123 -0.21 -0.22 11.92
C VAL A 123 -1.28 0.68 12.55
N VAL A 124 -2.13 0.10 13.39
CA VAL A 124 -3.11 0.86 14.18
C VAL A 124 -2.80 0.73 15.65
N VAL A 125 -2.33 1.81 16.26
CA VAL A 125 -2.06 1.88 17.70
C VAL A 125 -3.38 2.11 18.44
N ILE A 126 -3.59 1.32 19.50
CA ILE A 126 -4.82 1.33 20.31
C ILE A 126 -4.55 1.67 21.78
N GLY A 127 -3.31 2.07 22.10
CA GLY A 127 -2.94 2.63 23.39
C GLY A 127 -1.57 2.19 23.88
N VAL A 128 -1.23 2.68 25.07
CA VAL A 128 0.03 2.38 25.76
C VAL A 128 -0.28 1.80 27.14
N GLU A 129 0.27 0.64 27.43
CA GLU A 129 0.15 -0.03 28.73
C GLU A 129 1.46 0.07 29.50
N LYS A 130 1.40 0.14 30.83
CA LYS A 130 2.61 -0.04 31.65
C LYS A 130 3.07 -1.50 31.55
N SER A 131 4.35 -1.74 31.28
CA SER A 131 4.88 -3.10 31.35
C SER A 131 4.73 -3.64 32.77
N ALA A 132 4.06 -4.79 32.91
CA ALA A 132 4.17 -5.58 34.12
C ALA A 132 5.62 -6.07 34.21
N ALA A 133 6.32 -5.71 35.29
CA ALA A 133 7.69 -6.12 35.58
C ALA A 133 7.91 -7.66 35.58
N GLU A 134 6.84 -8.44 35.47
CA GLU A 134 6.83 -9.91 35.52
C GLU A 134 7.37 -10.60 34.25
N ARG A 135 7.59 -9.87 33.14
CA ARG A 135 8.10 -10.47 31.88
C ARG A 135 9.61 -10.30 31.62
N GLY A 136 10.41 -10.01 32.64
CA GLY A 136 11.88 -10.03 32.54
C GLY A 136 12.50 -8.99 31.58
N ALA A 137 11.69 -8.15 30.95
CA ALA A 137 12.11 -6.99 30.19
C ALA A 137 12.23 -5.79 31.13
N ALA A 138 13.30 -5.00 30.98
CA ALA A 138 13.48 -3.74 31.70
C ALA A 138 12.18 -2.92 31.65
N GLY A 139 11.69 -2.50 32.83
CA GLY A 139 10.40 -1.82 32.97
C GLY A 139 10.28 -0.60 32.05
N GLY A 140 9.11 -0.43 31.45
CA GLY A 140 8.81 0.67 30.51
C GLY A 140 7.38 0.59 29.97
N ASP A 141 6.97 1.62 29.24
CA ASP A 141 5.69 1.64 28.52
C ASP A 141 5.71 0.66 27.33
N LEU A 142 4.60 -0.05 27.08
CA LEU A 142 4.38 -0.94 25.94
C LEU A 142 3.30 -0.36 25.03
N VAL A 143 3.64 -0.11 23.77
CA VAL A 143 2.69 0.30 22.74
C VAL A 143 1.90 -0.92 22.29
N ARG A 144 0.58 -0.84 22.31
CA ARG A 144 -0.36 -1.86 21.82
C ARG A 144 -0.88 -1.47 20.45
N PHE A 145 -0.84 -2.39 19.50
CA PHE A 145 -1.29 -2.09 18.14
C PHE A 145 -1.82 -3.33 17.40
N HIS A 146 -2.60 -3.09 16.36
CA HIS A 146 -2.94 -4.07 15.34
C HIS A 146 -1.97 -3.94 14.18
N ASP A 147 -1.29 -5.04 13.87
CA ASP A 147 -0.48 -5.17 12.67
C ASP A 147 -1.31 -5.92 11.60
N PRO A 148 -1.59 -5.30 10.43
CA PRO A 148 -2.38 -5.93 9.39
C PRO A 148 -1.74 -7.19 8.77
N LYS A 149 -0.46 -7.49 9.04
CA LYS A 149 0.20 -8.76 8.66
C LYS A 149 -0.22 -9.98 9.51
N GLY A 150 -1.35 -9.88 10.22
CA GLY A 150 -1.90 -10.98 11.00
C GLY A 150 -1.46 -11.02 12.47
N TYR A 151 -1.01 -9.89 13.03
CA TYR A 151 -0.68 -9.79 14.46
C TYR A 151 -1.63 -8.81 15.17
N PRO A 152 -2.86 -9.25 15.54
CA PRO A 152 -3.75 -8.43 16.34
C PRO A 152 -3.21 -8.29 17.77
N PHE A 153 -3.36 -7.11 18.37
CA PHE A 153 -2.89 -6.81 19.74
C PHE A 153 -1.39 -7.08 19.94
N ALA A 154 -0.59 -6.86 18.90
CA ALA A 154 0.87 -6.85 18.97
C ALA A 154 1.36 -5.79 19.97
N SER A 155 2.61 -5.94 20.43
CA SER A 155 3.17 -5.00 21.39
C SER A 155 4.67 -4.83 21.22
N LEU A 156 5.13 -3.60 21.42
CA LEU A 156 6.54 -3.23 21.42
C LEU A 156 6.84 -2.28 22.58
N PRO A 157 8.05 -2.33 23.18
CA PRO A 157 8.50 -1.26 24.07
C PRO A 157 8.42 0.09 23.37
N LEU A 158 7.95 1.12 24.09
CA LEU A 158 7.73 2.47 23.54
C LEU A 158 8.95 3.01 22.79
N ALA A 159 10.14 2.91 23.39
CA ALA A 159 11.38 3.37 22.75
C ALA A 159 11.66 2.63 21.42
N GLN A 160 11.43 1.32 21.36
CA GLN A 160 11.62 0.55 20.13
C GLN A 160 10.59 0.94 19.06
N PHE A 161 9.34 1.17 19.46
CA PHE A 161 8.30 1.62 18.54
C PHE A 161 8.62 3.01 17.98
N LEU A 162 9.07 3.95 18.82
CA LEU A 162 9.51 5.28 18.37
C LEU A 162 10.68 5.19 17.39
N THR A 163 11.67 4.33 17.66
CA THR A 163 12.79 4.09 16.72
C THR A 163 12.28 3.56 15.38
N ALA A 164 11.35 2.59 15.38
CA ALA A 164 10.76 2.06 14.14
C ALA A 164 9.90 3.11 13.41
N TRP A 165 9.31 4.07 14.12
CA TRP A 165 8.45 5.10 13.54
C TRP A 165 9.21 6.32 12.98
N ARG A 166 10.54 6.27 13.04
CA ARG A 166 11.38 7.19 12.27
C ARG A 166 11.51 6.69 10.84
N THR A 167 11.52 7.62 9.90
CA THR A 167 11.59 7.35 8.46
C THR A 167 13.01 7.42 7.90
N ASP A 168 14.04 7.45 8.75
CA ASP A 168 15.45 7.62 8.36
C ASP A 168 15.94 6.61 7.30
N SER A 169 15.37 5.41 7.26
CA SER A 169 15.71 4.33 6.33
C SER A 169 14.75 4.19 5.15
N LEU A 170 13.67 4.97 5.12
CA LEU A 170 12.61 4.88 4.12
C LEU A 170 12.80 5.91 3.01
N VAL A 171 12.34 5.58 1.81
CA VAL A 171 12.46 6.45 0.63
C VAL A 171 11.39 7.55 0.58
N TYR A 172 10.38 7.47 1.45
CA TYR A 172 9.29 8.43 1.53
C TYR A 172 8.77 8.58 2.97
N GLY A 173 7.96 9.62 3.19
CA GLY A 173 7.27 9.86 4.45
C GLY A 173 8.09 10.66 5.48
N GLU A 174 7.36 11.20 6.45
CA GLU A 174 7.90 12.01 7.53
C GLU A 174 7.94 11.19 8.82
N SER A 175 8.98 11.36 9.64
CA SER A 175 9.08 10.68 10.94
C SER A 175 7.88 11.03 11.81
N PHE A 176 7.41 10.05 12.59
CA PHE A 176 6.26 10.20 13.48
C PHE A 176 4.95 10.58 12.77
N ASN A 177 4.76 10.18 11.51
CA ASN A 177 3.52 10.39 10.78
C ASN A 177 2.38 9.51 11.32
N SER A 178 1.25 10.15 11.60
CA SER A 178 0.02 9.51 12.05
C SER A 178 -1.23 10.24 11.60
N ARG A 179 -2.35 9.51 11.60
CA ARG A 179 -3.70 10.03 11.39
C ARG A 179 -4.63 9.57 12.51
N ARG A 180 -5.46 10.48 13.02
CA ARG A 180 -6.48 10.21 14.05
C ARG A 180 -7.71 11.10 13.86
N ALA A 181 -8.67 10.96 14.77
CA ALA A 181 -9.90 11.76 14.78
C ALA A 181 -10.59 11.71 13.41
N PHE A 182 -10.79 10.49 12.91
CA PHE A 182 -11.51 10.26 11.66
C PHE A 182 -12.97 10.65 11.84
N GLU A 183 -13.41 11.66 11.10
CA GLU A 183 -14.77 12.16 11.15
C GLU A 183 -15.41 12.08 9.77
N ARG A 184 -16.61 11.50 9.72
CA ARG A 184 -17.39 11.43 8.48
C ARG A 184 -18.01 12.78 8.20
N THR A 185 -17.65 13.38 7.07
CA THR A 185 -18.17 14.67 6.61
C THR A 185 -19.28 14.50 5.56
N ALA A 186 -19.33 13.35 4.88
CA ALA A 186 -20.39 12.99 3.94
C ALA A 186 -20.62 11.47 3.90
N GLU A 187 -21.85 11.05 3.59
CA GLU A 187 -22.12 9.64 3.30
C GLU A 187 -21.79 9.32 1.84
N VAL A 188 -20.60 8.76 1.61
CA VAL A 188 -20.17 8.32 0.29
C VAL A 188 -19.93 6.81 0.31
N THR A 189 -20.64 6.09 -0.56
CA THR A 189 -20.38 4.66 -0.77
C THR A 189 -19.09 4.45 -1.57
N ALA A 190 -18.45 3.29 -1.42
CA ALA A 190 -17.28 2.94 -2.22
C ALA A 190 -17.54 3.08 -3.74
N THR A 191 -18.70 2.64 -4.21
CA THR A 191 -19.10 2.75 -5.62
C THR A 191 -19.20 4.20 -6.10
N GLN A 192 -19.76 5.10 -5.27
CA GLN A 192 -19.83 6.53 -5.59
C GLN A 192 -18.43 7.16 -5.61
N ALA A 193 -17.57 6.81 -4.64
CA ALA A 193 -16.19 7.27 -4.58
C ALA A 193 -15.39 6.80 -5.81
N VAL A 194 -15.53 5.53 -6.22
CA VAL A 194 -14.86 5.00 -7.42
C VAL A 194 -15.29 5.77 -8.67
N ARG A 195 -16.60 6.03 -8.81
CA ARG A 195 -17.12 6.82 -9.94
C ARG A 195 -16.59 8.24 -9.97
N SER A 196 -16.42 8.89 -8.82
CA SER A 196 -15.89 10.25 -8.77
C SER A 196 -14.38 10.31 -9.04
N GLN A 197 -13.66 9.20 -8.94
CA GLN A 197 -12.21 9.12 -9.10
C GLN A 197 -11.75 8.62 -10.48
N LEU A 198 -12.66 8.29 -11.41
CA LEU A 198 -12.30 7.70 -12.71
C LEU A 198 -11.30 8.56 -13.51
N GLU A 199 -11.49 9.87 -13.52
CA GLU A 199 -10.55 10.80 -14.17
C GLU A 199 -9.18 10.78 -13.49
N ALA A 200 -9.13 10.81 -12.15
CA ALA A 200 -7.87 10.75 -11.40
C ALA A 200 -7.11 9.44 -11.65
N PHE A 201 -7.83 8.31 -11.73
CA PHE A 201 -7.25 7.01 -12.09
C PHE A 201 -6.68 7.01 -13.52
N ALA A 202 -7.35 7.65 -14.47
CA ALA A 202 -6.80 7.84 -15.81
C ALA A 202 -5.54 8.71 -15.79
N GLN A 203 -5.53 9.79 -15.00
CA GLN A 203 -4.35 10.67 -14.88
C GLN A 203 -3.12 9.95 -14.30
N TRP A 204 -3.30 9.00 -13.38
CA TRP A 204 -2.21 8.13 -12.92
C TRP A 204 -1.60 7.31 -14.07
N LEU A 205 -2.44 6.68 -14.88
CA LEU A 205 -1.99 5.90 -16.05
C LEU A 205 -1.36 6.77 -17.15
N ARG A 206 -1.74 8.04 -17.24
CA ARG A 206 -1.21 9.00 -18.21
C ARG A 206 0.05 9.73 -17.75
N GLY A 207 0.39 9.67 -16.46
CA GLY A 207 1.42 10.53 -15.85
C GLY A 207 0.98 12.00 -15.71
N GLY A 208 -0.31 12.30 -15.85
CA GLY A 208 -0.88 13.65 -15.76
C GLY A 208 -1.36 14.05 -14.35
N HIS A 209 -0.96 13.29 -13.33
CA HIS A 209 -1.38 13.45 -11.93
C HIS A 209 -0.68 14.62 -11.20
N GLY A 210 0.41 15.17 -11.76
CA GLY A 210 1.08 16.36 -11.21
C GLY A 210 1.98 16.12 -9.98
N HIS A 211 2.13 14.87 -9.54
CA HIS A 211 3.12 14.51 -8.50
C HIS A 211 4.52 14.37 -9.12
N PRO A 212 5.59 14.76 -8.40
CA PRO A 212 6.95 14.59 -8.89
C PRO A 212 7.28 13.13 -9.19
N VAL A 213 7.97 12.91 -10.31
CA VAL A 213 8.55 11.62 -10.68
C VAL A 213 10.06 11.79 -10.75
N GLU A 214 10.79 10.99 -9.99
CA GLU A 214 12.25 11.06 -9.95
C GLU A 214 12.87 10.69 -11.29
N ALA A 215 14.01 11.32 -11.60
CA ALA A 215 14.73 11.05 -12.84
C ALA A 215 15.21 9.59 -12.88
N GLY A 216 14.98 8.92 -14.02
CA GLY A 216 15.32 7.51 -14.20
C GLY A 216 14.19 6.52 -13.84
N ASN A 217 13.08 6.99 -13.27
CA ASN A 217 11.89 6.15 -13.11
C ASN A 217 11.25 5.89 -14.49
N LEU A 218 10.95 4.62 -14.76
CA LEU A 218 10.14 4.23 -15.93
C LEU A 218 8.70 4.00 -15.49
N ALA A 219 7.73 4.28 -16.37
CA ALA A 219 6.31 4.14 -16.08
C ALA A 219 5.61 3.19 -17.06
N ASN A 220 4.62 2.45 -16.55
CA ASN A 220 3.65 1.68 -17.32
C ASN A 220 4.29 0.76 -18.38
N ALA A 221 4.02 1.00 -19.67
CA ALA A 221 4.55 0.16 -20.75
C ALA A 221 6.08 0.14 -20.80
N GLU A 222 6.73 1.26 -20.49
CA GLU A 222 8.19 1.35 -20.43
C GLU A 222 8.76 0.61 -19.22
N ALA A 223 8.08 0.71 -18.06
CA ALA A 223 8.43 -0.07 -16.87
C ALA A 223 8.27 -1.58 -17.09
N ALA A 224 7.20 -1.98 -17.78
CA ALA A 224 6.94 -3.39 -18.11
C ALA A 224 7.99 -3.95 -19.07
N GLU A 225 8.39 -3.18 -20.11
CA GLU A 225 9.48 -3.58 -21.01
C GLU A 225 10.83 -3.63 -20.28
N GLY A 226 11.11 -2.63 -19.43
CA GLY A 226 12.34 -2.59 -18.63
C GLY A 226 12.46 -3.81 -17.72
N LEU A 227 11.38 -4.15 -17.00
CA LEU A 227 11.36 -5.35 -16.17
C LEU A 227 11.48 -6.63 -17.03
N ALA A 228 10.83 -6.70 -18.18
CA ALA A 228 10.97 -7.85 -19.10
C ALA A 228 12.44 -8.06 -19.52
N ALA A 229 13.14 -6.97 -19.85
CA ALA A 229 14.57 -7.02 -20.17
C ALA A 229 15.42 -7.49 -18.98
N MET A 230 15.09 -7.09 -17.75
CA MET A 230 15.78 -7.57 -16.54
C MET A 230 15.63 -9.08 -16.35
N TRP A 231 14.44 -9.64 -16.61
CA TRP A 231 14.22 -11.09 -16.56
C TRP A 231 15.08 -11.84 -17.58
N GLU A 232 15.17 -11.33 -18.80
CA GLU A 232 15.99 -11.93 -19.87
C GLU A 232 17.49 -11.83 -19.58
N ALA A 233 17.93 -10.74 -18.95
CA ALA A 233 19.32 -10.53 -18.53
C ALA A 233 19.69 -11.34 -17.28
N GLY A 234 18.69 -11.84 -16.54
CA GLY A 234 18.85 -12.50 -15.25
C GLY A 234 18.65 -11.52 -14.09
N LEU A 235 17.70 -11.86 -13.21
CA LEU A 235 17.37 -11.05 -12.04
C LEU A 235 18.49 -11.12 -10.99
N SER A 236 18.76 -9.99 -10.33
CA SER A 236 19.54 -9.98 -9.09
C SER A 236 18.74 -10.63 -7.96
N GLU A 237 19.45 -11.15 -6.94
CA GLU A 237 18.81 -11.72 -5.74
C GLU A 237 17.87 -10.72 -5.07
N LYS A 238 18.26 -9.45 -4.99
CA LYS A 238 17.40 -8.38 -4.46
C LYS A 238 16.12 -8.24 -5.29
N THR A 239 16.22 -8.16 -6.61
CA THR A 239 15.04 -8.02 -7.48
C THR A 239 14.11 -9.23 -7.34
N TYR A 240 14.67 -10.43 -7.20
CA TYR A 240 13.90 -11.65 -6.96
C TYR A 240 13.09 -11.56 -5.65
N GLN A 241 13.73 -11.08 -4.58
CA GLN A 241 13.08 -10.88 -3.28
C GLN A 241 12.00 -9.81 -3.33
N ASP A 242 12.26 -8.69 -4.02
CA ASP A 242 11.28 -7.62 -4.21
C ASP A 242 10.05 -8.15 -4.99
N LEU A 243 10.27 -8.88 -6.10
CA LEU A 243 9.19 -9.46 -6.90
C LEU A 243 8.37 -10.50 -6.15
N ALA A 244 8.98 -11.26 -5.23
CA ALA A 244 8.25 -12.23 -4.40
C ALA A 244 7.16 -11.57 -3.55
N PHE A 245 7.33 -10.29 -3.21
CA PHE A 245 6.30 -9.47 -2.56
C PHE A 245 5.44 -8.70 -3.58
N MET A 246 6.07 -8.04 -4.54
CA MET A 246 5.39 -7.10 -5.44
C MET A 246 4.40 -7.80 -6.37
N VAL A 247 4.71 -9.01 -6.85
CA VAL A 247 3.84 -9.76 -7.76
C VAL A 247 2.50 -10.12 -7.10
N PRO A 248 2.44 -10.83 -5.95
CA PRO A 248 1.17 -11.14 -5.32
C PRO A 248 0.43 -9.88 -4.85
N ALA A 249 1.15 -8.85 -4.38
CA ALA A 249 0.55 -7.56 -4.03
C ALA A 249 -0.12 -6.92 -5.26
N GLY A 250 0.61 -6.71 -6.35
CA GLY A 250 0.09 -6.12 -7.58
C GLY A 250 -1.09 -6.89 -8.19
N ALA A 251 -1.01 -8.22 -8.22
CA ALA A 251 -2.11 -9.06 -8.69
C ALA A 251 -3.37 -8.87 -7.83
N ARG A 252 -3.21 -8.75 -6.51
CA ARG A 252 -4.31 -8.47 -5.59
C ARG A 252 -4.92 -7.08 -5.83
N ARG A 253 -4.09 -6.04 -5.93
CA ARG A 253 -4.52 -4.66 -6.21
C ARG A 253 -5.37 -4.57 -7.47
N LEU A 254 -4.91 -5.19 -8.55
CA LEU A 254 -5.60 -5.22 -9.84
C LEU A 254 -6.90 -6.04 -9.80
N SER A 255 -6.94 -7.12 -9.02
CA SER A 255 -8.16 -7.89 -8.78
C SER A 255 -9.21 -7.04 -8.05
N ASP A 256 -8.81 -6.35 -6.98
CA ASP A 256 -9.71 -5.46 -6.23
C ASP A 256 -10.19 -4.28 -7.11
N ALA A 257 -9.32 -3.73 -7.97
CA ALA A 257 -9.69 -2.72 -8.97
C ALA A 257 -10.73 -3.24 -9.95
N GLY A 258 -10.54 -4.45 -10.49
CA GLY A 258 -11.52 -5.11 -11.35
C GLY A 258 -12.89 -5.26 -10.68
N ALA A 259 -12.93 -5.65 -9.41
CA ALA A 259 -14.16 -5.77 -8.63
C ALA A 259 -14.85 -4.41 -8.43
N CYS A 260 -14.09 -3.38 -8.03
CA CYS A 260 -14.61 -2.05 -7.76
C CYS A 260 -15.14 -1.36 -9.02
N LEU A 261 -14.44 -1.48 -10.14
CA LEU A 261 -14.86 -0.94 -11.43
C LEU A 261 -16.13 -1.63 -11.93
N ALA A 262 -16.26 -2.95 -11.77
CA ALA A 262 -17.50 -3.68 -12.09
C ALA A 262 -18.67 -3.19 -11.22
N ALA A 263 -18.46 -3.03 -9.91
CA ALA A 263 -19.48 -2.49 -9.02
C ALA A 263 -19.89 -1.05 -9.38
N ALA A 264 -18.96 -0.26 -9.94
CA ALA A 264 -19.21 1.07 -10.48
C ALA A 264 -19.92 1.08 -11.84
N GLY A 265 -20.07 -0.08 -12.51
CA GLY A 265 -20.66 -0.18 -13.85
C GLY A 265 -19.69 0.17 -14.97
N VAL A 266 -18.37 0.17 -14.70
CA VAL A 266 -17.31 0.46 -15.67
C VAL A 266 -16.75 -0.86 -16.21
N ASP A 267 -17.60 -1.59 -16.93
CA ASP A 267 -17.35 -2.99 -17.30
C ASP A 267 -16.11 -3.20 -18.18
N GLU A 268 -15.84 -2.27 -19.10
CA GLU A 268 -14.66 -2.36 -19.98
C GLU A 268 -13.36 -2.21 -19.17
N ALA A 269 -13.27 -1.18 -18.33
CA ALA A 269 -12.11 -0.96 -17.47
C ALA A 269 -11.94 -2.13 -16.47
N SER A 270 -13.04 -2.65 -15.92
CA SER A 270 -13.03 -3.85 -15.06
C SER A 270 -12.43 -5.06 -15.79
N ALA A 271 -12.83 -5.31 -17.04
CA ALA A 271 -12.30 -6.43 -17.83
C ALA A 271 -10.81 -6.27 -18.13
N ILE A 272 -10.33 -5.04 -18.34
CA ILE A 272 -8.92 -4.73 -18.55
C ILE A 272 -8.12 -4.95 -17.25
N ALA A 273 -8.56 -4.41 -16.11
CA ALA A 273 -7.92 -4.62 -14.82
C ALA A 273 -7.87 -6.12 -14.45
N ALA A 274 -8.94 -6.88 -14.74
CA ALA A 274 -8.95 -8.32 -14.55
C ALA A 274 -7.96 -9.06 -15.47
N ARG A 275 -7.69 -8.55 -16.68
CA ARG A 275 -6.63 -9.10 -17.56
C ARG A 275 -5.25 -8.80 -17.00
N GLN A 276 -5.02 -7.56 -16.54
CA GLN A 276 -3.77 -7.18 -15.87
C GLN A 276 -3.51 -8.04 -14.63
N ALA A 277 -4.52 -8.26 -13.78
CA ALA A 277 -4.41 -9.11 -12.60
C ALA A 277 -3.97 -10.55 -12.94
N ARG A 278 -4.45 -11.10 -14.06
CA ARG A 278 -4.04 -12.44 -14.54
C ARG A 278 -2.61 -12.46 -15.07
N LEU A 279 -2.20 -11.43 -15.79
CA LEU A 279 -0.84 -11.29 -16.30
C LEU A 279 0.16 -11.18 -15.14
N VAL A 280 -0.08 -10.25 -14.21
CA VAL A 280 0.76 -10.08 -13.02
C VAL A 280 0.71 -11.32 -12.14
N GLY A 281 -0.48 -11.84 -11.82
CA GLY A 281 -0.63 -13.02 -10.97
C GLY A 281 0.02 -14.28 -11.53
N GLY A 282 0.12 -14.41 -12.87
CA GLY A 282 0.80 -15.50 -13.56
C GLY A 282 2.32 -15.51 -13.32
N LEU A 283 2.92 -14.34 -13.08
CA LEU A 283 4.37 -14.22 -12.82
C LEU A 283 4.81 -14.98 -11.56
N GLN A 284 3.91 -15.30 -10.62
CA GLN A 284 4.27 -16.01 -9.40
C GLN A 284 4.91 -17.37 -9.68
N TYR A 285 4.32 -18.14 -10.60
CA TYR A 285 4.88 -19.43 -10.98
C TYR A 285 6.17 -19.26 -11.80
N ASP A 286 6.18 -18.30 -12.71
CA ASP A 286 7.36 -18.06 -13.55
C ASP A 286 8.56 -17.59 -12.71
N LEU A 287 8.33 -16.85 -11.62
CA LEU A 287 9.34 -16.50 -10.61
C LEU A 287 9.85 -17.73 -9.89
N ALA A 288 8.96 -18.52 -9.29
CA ALA A 288 9.33 -19.70 -8.53
C ALA A 288 10.03 -20.77 -9.38
N ALA A 289 9.67 -20.90 -10.67
CA ALA A 289 10.20 -21.89 -11.59
C ALA A 289 11.36 -21.38 -12.47
N GLY A 290 11.73 -20.09 -12.37
CA GLY A 290 12.79 -19.49 -13.18
C GLY A 290 12.46 -19.40 -14.68
N ARG A 291 11.19 -19.20 -15.04
CA ARG A 291 10.70 -19.14 -16.43
C ARG A 291 10.79 -17.73 -17.00
N ALA A 292 12.02 -17.27 -17.20
CA ALA A 292 12.31 -15.89 -17.59
C ALA A 292 11.65 -15.46 -18.91
N ALA A 293 11.64 -16.33 -19.93
CA ALA A 293 11.06 -16.01 -21.23
C ALA A 293 9.54 -15.80 -21.15
N GLU A 294 8.85 -16.62 -20.35
CA GLU A 294 7.42 -16.52 -20.13
C GLU A 294 7.05 -15.29 -19.28
N ALA A 295 7.83 -15.01 -18.24
CA ALA A 295 7.67 -13.80 -17.44
C ALA A 295 7.85 -12.53 -18.31
N ALA A 296 8.90 -12.47 -19.12
CA ALA A 296 9.14 -11.37 -20.05
C ALA A 296 8.00 -11.23 -21.07
N GLY A 297 7.51 -12.34 -21.62
CA GLY A 297 6.36 -12.35 -22.51
C GLY A 297 5.08 -11.80 -21.87
N ALA A 298 4.80 -12.17 -20.62
CA ALA A 298 3.65 -11.67 -19.88
C ALA A 298 3.75 -10.17 -19.56
N LEU A 299 4.94 -9.68 -19.22
CA LEU A 299 5.20 -8.24 -19.00
C LEU A 299 5.04 -7.42 -20.27
N ARG A 300 5.52 -7.92 -21.42
CA ARG A 300 5.29 -7.27 -22.72
C ARG A 300 3.82 -7.25 -23.12
N ALA A 301 3.07 -8.29 -22.76
CA ALA A 301 1.61 -8.30 -22.93
C ALA A 301 0.90 -7.36 -21.95
N LEU A 302 1.48 -7.08 -20.78
CA LEU A 302 0.95 -6.15 -19.78
C LEU A 302 1.09 -4.68 -20.24
N GLY A 303 2.23 -4.31 -20.82
CA GLY A 303 2.54 -2.91 -21.16
C GLY A 303 1.44 -2.13 -21.90
N PRO A 304 0.92 -2.62 -23.04
CA PRO A 304 -0.14 -1.94 -23.79
C PRO A 304 -1.44 -1.74 -23.00
N THR A 305 -1.72 -2.62 -22.03
CA THR A 305 -2.98 -2.61 -21.28
C THR A 305 -3.14 -1.40 -20.37
N TYR A 306 -2.04 -0.74 -19.96
CA TYR A 306 -2.13 0.50 -19.16
C TYR A 306 -2.78 1.64 -19.94
N LEU A 307 -2.41 1.80 -21.22
CA LEU A 307 -3.02 2.77 -22.11
C LEU A 307 -4.48 2.41 -22.42
N GLU A 308 -4.75 1.13 -22.66
CA GLU A 308 -6.13 0.64 -22.87
C GLU A 308 -7.01 0.95 -21.66
N LEU A 309 -6.50 0.74 -20.43
CA LEU A 309 -7.22 1.04 -19.19
C LEU A 309 -7.49 2.54 -19.06
N ALA A 310 -6.51 3.40 -19.34
CA ALA A 310 -6.66 4.85 -19.26
C ALA A 310 -7.78 5.33 -20.18
N VAL A 311 -7.77 4.87 -21.44
CA VAL A 311 -8.80 5.20 -22.43
C VAL A 311 -10.18 4.69 -22.01
N ALA A 312 -10.27 3.49 -21.42
CA ALA A 312 -11.54 2.95 -20.95
C ALA A 312 -12.12 3.76 -19.78
N LEU A 313 -11.26 4.24 -18.86
CA LEU A 313 -11.66 5.10 -17.75
C LEU A 313 -12.12 6.49 -18.22
N GLU A 314 -11.43 7.09 -19.21
CA GLU A 314 -11.77 8.40 -19.78
C GLU A 314 -13.13 8.43 -20.51
N ARG A 315 -13.63 7.27 -20.96
CA ARG A 315 -14.91 7.15 -21.68
C ARG A 315 -16.11 6.86 -20.77
N ALA A 316 -15.86 6.51 -19.51
CA ALA A 316 -16.87 6.05 -18.56
C ALA A 316 -17.51 7.22 -17.79
#